data_AF-A0A6I8TZ36-F1
#
_entry.id   AF-A0A6I8TZ36-F1
#
_cell.length_a   1.000
_cell.length_b   1.000
_cell.length_c   1.000
_cell.angle_alpha   90.00
_cell.angle_beta   90.00
_cell.angle_gamma   90.00
#
_symmetry.space_group_name_H-M   'P 1'
#
loop_
_entity.id
_entity.type
_entity.pdbx_description
1 polymer ?
#
loop_
_entity_poly.entity_id
_entity_poly.type
_entity_poly.pdbx_seq_one_letter_code
_entity_poly.pdbx_strand_id
1 'polypeptide(L)'
;MDSDHHDNEWFPQQQTPSPQPLCSQDPLPIPDDLSEVNHFLPVDGSDDDDHSCFNCSIVSDDAAENYLYFFKATMFRRLYRGQMRPREVGTKNVFGDSVEDVIKCIWKLSVAHVSRYINFDDDGPKWAEKQVPDQEDIEKFVTMQDQMKRKAYTISGVTPRLLTSWRGKQIKMFIHAYSVNVETNPQHQMVLKQLIAPNNPDRSGAHSTRDNAALAKELKNNHPELEGHHSSWLSAAHKQEEMKNAPSPPLELAKYFRWTGVSEAARLQSVHRGASVAHAVNGGWMKDVEEVFQGISSAVSILSNIARKLEGMIAKEKAAEEIIIAVQSAVRPEETEVKSPG
;
A
#
# COMPACT_ATOMS: atom_id res chain seq x y z
N MET A 1 -40.69 60.02 -24.88
CA MET A 1 -40.78 59.23 -23.64
C MET A 1 -39.87 58.06 -23.89
N ASP A 2 -38.57 58.28 -23.65
CA ASP A 2 -37.53 57.31 -23.97
C ASP A 2 -36.74 57.08 -22.69
N SER A 3 -36.96 55.91 -22.12
CA SER A 3 -36.12 55.29 -21.11
C SER A 3 -35.88 53.88 -21.61
N ASP A 4 -34.63 53.48 -21.79
CA ASP A 4 -34.10 52.39 -20.98
C ASP A 4 -32.57 52.32 -21.11
N HIS A 5 -31.94 52.39 -19.95
CA HIS A 5 -30.51 52.22 -19.70
C HIS A 5 -30.15 50.73 -19.77
N HIS A 6 -29.13 50.39 -20.56
CA HIS A 6 -28.34 49.21 -20.33
C HIS A 6 -26.85 49.58 -20.24
N ASP A 7 -26.32 49.44 -19.02
CA ASP A 7 -24.90 49.56 -18.71
C ASP A 7 -24.12 48.40 -19.33
N ASN A 8 -23.21 48.74 -20.24
CA ASN A 8 -22.18 47.85 -20.77
C ASN A 8 -20.94 47.97 -19.86
N GLU A 9 -20.70 47.00 -18.99
CA GLU A 9 -19.40 46.85 -18.35
C GLU A 9 -18.45 46.04 -19.23
N TRP A 10 -17.32 46.67 -19.49
CA TRP A 10 -16.25 46.29 -20.39
C TRP A 10 -15.17 45.58 -19.56
N PHE A 11 -14.86 44.31 -19.86
CA PHE A 11 -13.63 43.67 -19.36
C PHE A 11 -12.84 43.05 -20.53
N PRO A 12 -11.51 43.28 -20.58
CA PRO A 12 -10.68 42.99 -21.75
C PRO A 12 -10.29 41.50 -21.87
N GLN A 13 -10.27 41.03 -23.11
CA GLN A 13 -9.77 39.71 -23.52
C GLN A 13 -8.29 39.54 -23.15
N GLN A 14 -7.98 38.53 -22.32
CA GLN A 14 -6.61 38.03 -22.21
C GLN A 14 -6.33 37.07 -23.37
N GLN A 15 -5.33 37.43 -24.17
CA GLN A 15 -4.81 36.68 -25.30
C GLN A 15 -4.15 35.37 -24.82
N THR A 16 -4.63 34.24 -25.32
CA THR A 16 -3.90 32.97 -25.30
C THR A 16 -2.84 32.99 -26.41
N PRO A 17 -1.55 32.71 -26.14
CA PRO A 17 -0.56 32.61 -27.20
C PRO A 17 -0.70 31.31 -28.00
N SER A 18 -0.71 31.44 -29.32
CA SER A 18 -0.70 30.34 -30.30
C SER A 18 0.58 29.49 -30.21
N PRO A 19 0.52 28.20 -30.57
CA PRO A 19 1.67 27.29 -30.54
C PRO A 19 2.62 27.53 -31.71
N GLN A 20 3.93 27.56 -31.45
CA GLN A 20 4.98 27.55 -32.49
C GLN A 20 5.43 26.10 -32.81
N PRO A 21 5.89 25.82 -34.05
CA PRO A 21 6.19 24.47 -34.52
C PRO A 21 7.65 24.02 -34.29
N LEU A 22 7.83 22.71 -34.41
CA LEU A 22 9.01 21.87 -34.15
C LEU A 22 10.36 22.42 -34.65
N CYS A 23 11.41 22.17 -33.85
CA CYS A 23 12.76 21.92 -34.35
C CYS A 23 13.19 20.48 -34.01
N SER A 24 13.60 19.78 -35.06
CA SER A 24 14.13 18.42 -35.11
C SER A 24 15.43 18.27 -34.32
N GLN A 25 15.57 17.20 -33.55
CA GLN A 25 16.87 16.63 -33.19
C GLN A 25 16.80 15.10 -33.33
N ASP A 26 17.83 14.55 -33.97
CA ASP A 26 17.98 13.16 -34.38
C ASP A 26 18.03 12.16 -33.20
N PRO A 27 17.78 10.86 -33.45
CA PRO A 27 17.65 9.85 -32.42
C PRO A 27 19.01 9.47 -31.82
N LEU A 28 19.10 9.44 -30.49
CA LEU A 28 20.24 8.87 -29.78
C LEU A 28 20.26 7.32 -29.92
N PRO A 29 21.44 6.69 -29.97
CA PRO A 29 21.60 5.28 -30.29
C PRO A 29 21.16 4.39 -29.11
N ILE A 30 20.46 3.30 -29.44
CA ILE A 30 20.07 2.24 -28.52
C ILE A 30 21.32 1.41 -28.18
N PRO A 31 21.69 1.22 -26.89
CA PRO A 31 22.69 0.24 -26.53
C PRO A 31 22.06 -1.15 -26.43
N ASP A 32 22.48 -2.04 -27.32
CA ASP A 32 22.33 -3.49 -27.19
C ASP A 32 23.29 -4.00 -26.11
N ASP A 33 22.84 -4.11 -24.86
CA ASP A 33 23.30 -5.20 -23.98
C ASP A 33 22.35 -5.36 -22.77
N LEU A 34 21.77 -6.56 -22.68
CA LEU A 34 20.93 -7.03 -21.59
C LEU A 34 21.78 -7.91 -20.69
N SER A 35 22.58 -7.32 -19.81
CA SER A 35 23.11 -8.03 -18.64
C SER A 35 23.59 -7.05 -17.58
N GLU A 36 23.32 -7.38 -16.32
CA GLU A 36 23.89 -6.77 -15.10
C GLU A 36 23.38 -5.40 -14.64
N VAL A 37 22.16 -5.34 -14.07
CA VAL A 37 21.96 -4.71 -12.75
C VAL A 37 20.75 -5.38 -12.06
N ASN A 38 20.98 -6.46 -11.31
CA ASN A 38 20.03 -6.93 -10.30
C ASN A 38 20.71 -7.90 -9.33
N HIS A 39 21.33 -7.35 -8.29
CA HIS A 39 21.81 -8.03 -7.08
C HIS A 39 22.10 -6.89 -6.09
N PHE A 40 21.49 -6.76 -4.91
CA PHE A 40 21.30 -7.67 -3.77
C PHE A 40 20.44 -6.84 -2.75
N LEU A 41 19.43 -7.32 -2.01
CA LEU A 41 19.31 -8.34 -0.95
C LEU A 41 17.80 -8.47 -0.55
N PRO A 42 17.39 -9.41 0.33
CA PRO A 42 17.48 -10.86 0.22
C PRO A 42 16.10 -11.53 0.33
N VAL A 43 16.04 -12.74 -0.23
CA VAL A 43 14.99 -13.73 0.01
C VAL A 43 15.15 -14.29 1.42
N ASP A 44 14.14 -14.10 2.26
CA ASP A 44 13.82 -14.96 3.40
C ASP A 44 12.53 -15.67 2.97
N GLY A 45 12.47 -16.98 2.69
CA GLY A 45 13.16 -18.05 3.40
C GLY A 45 12.30 -18.69 4.48
N SER A 46 10.98 -18.45 4.51
CA SER A 46 10.05 -19.21 5.36
C SER A 46 9.26 -20.21 4.51
N ASP A 47 9.78 -21.43 4.46
CA ASP A 47 8.98 -22.64 4.26
C ASP A 47 8.07 -22.79 5.48
N ASP A 48 6.89 -22.18 5.42
CA ASP A 48 5.78 -22.51 6.31
C ASP A 48 4.74 -23.28 5.50
N ASP A 49 4.86 -24.61 5.58
CA ASP A 49 3.78 -25.57 5.35
C ASP A 49 2.64 -25.31 6.36
N ASP A 50 1.93 -24.20 6.20
CA ASP A 50 0.74 -23.92 6.99
C ASP A 50 -0.49 -24.52 6.31
N HIS A 51 -0.75 -25.75 6.73
CA HIS A 51 -2.01 -26.47 6.59
C HIS A 51 -3.19 -25.51 6.76
N SER A 52 -3.92 -25.30 5.66
CA SER A 52 -5.17 -24.56 5.65
C SER A 52 -6.13 -25.12 6.72
N CYS A 53 -6.32 -24.38 7.81
CA CYS A 53 -7.43 -24.55 8.75
C CYS A 53 -8.72 -24.05 8.12
N PHE A 54 -9.15 -24.72 7.05
CA PHE A 54 -10.54 -24.72 6.60
C PHE A 54 -11.12 -26.10 6.92
N ASN A 55 -11.59 -26.23 8.15
CA ASN A 55 -12.42 -27.36 8.56
C ASN A 55 -13.84 -27.15 7.99
N CYS A 56 -13.94 -27.08 6.66
CA CYS A 56 -15.16 -27.54 6.01
C CYS A 56 -15.09 -29.05 6.15
N SER A 57 -16.10 -29.67 6.74
CA SER A 57 -16.27 -31.12 6.77
C SER A 57 -16.34 -31.65 5.34
N ILE A 58 -15.18 -31.78 4.72
CA ILE A 58 -14.94 -32.42 3.44
C ILE A 58 -15.02 -33.89 3.78
N VAL A 59 -16.15 -34.48 3.36
CA VAL A 59 -16.32 -35.92 3.23
C VAL A 59 -15.00 -36.50 2.73
N SER A 60 -14.45 -37.50 3.43
CA SER A 60 -13.19 -38.17 3.06
C SER A 60 -13.17 -38.47 1.56
N ASP A 61 -12.01 -38.35 0.90
CA ASP A 61 -11.87 -38.55 -0.55
C ASP A 61 -12.56 -39.85 -1.04
N ASP A 62 -12.55 -40.91 -0.22
CA ASP A 62 -13.17 -42.21 -0.50
C ASP A 62 -14.72 -42.22 -0.48
N ALA A 63 -15.35 -41.33 0.28
CA ALA A 63 -16.81 -41.29 0.40
C ALA A 63 -17.48 -40.48 -0.73
N ALA A 64 -16.69 -39.73 -1.51
CA ALA A 64 -17.18 -38.94 -2.63
C ALA A 64 -17.54 -39.80 -3.87
N GLU A 65 -17.03 -41.03 -3.97
CA GLU A 65 -17.36 -41.96 -5.06
C GLU A 65 -18.80 -42.54 -4.97
N ASN A 66 -19.40 -42.48 -3.78
CA ASN A 66 -20.74 -43.01 -3.51
C ASN A 66 -21.88 -42.14 -4.06
N TYR A 67 -21.59 -40.89 -4.44
CA TYR A 67 -22.60 -40.00 -5.01
C TYR A 67 -22.87 -40.30 -6.48
N LEU A 68 -24.09 -40.01 -6.93
CA LEU A 68 -24.47 -40.21 -8.35
C LEU A 68 -23.61 -39.34 -9.28
N TYR A 69 -23.36 -38.10 -8.89
CA TYR A 69 -22.48 -37.16 -9.59
C TYR A 69 -21.24 -36.90 -8.74
N PHE A 70 -20.06 -37.02 -9.36
CA PHE A 70 -18.78 -36.80 -8.68
C PHE A 70 -17.69 -36.40 -9.68
N PHE A 71 -17.02 -35.29 -9.45
CA PHE A 71 -15.86 -34.87 -10.25
C PHE A 71 -14.88 -34.03 -9.43
N LYS A 72 -13.65 -33.90 -9.93
CA LYS A 72 -12.60 -33.09 -9.29
C LYS A 72 -12.57 -31.71 -9.95
N ALA A 73 -12.75 -30.65 -9.18
CA ALA A 73 -12.74 -29.27 -9.66
C ALA A 73 -11.41 -28.58 -9.32
N THR A 74 -10.69 -28.10 -10.33
CA THR A 74 -9.55 -27.19 -10.13
C THR A 74 -10.03 -25.76 -10.25
N MET A 75 -9.93 -25.03 -9.15
CA MET A 75 -10.57 -23.74 -8.94
C MET A 75 -9.58 -22.61 -9.23
N PHE A 76 -10.02 -21.65 -10.03
CA PHE A 76 -9.25 -20.47 -10.41
C PHE A 76 -10.05 -19.22 -10.08
N ARG A 77 -9.45 -18.29 -9.33
CA ARG A 77 -10.04 -16.98 -9.07
C ARG A 77 -9.67 -16.00 -10.18
N ARG A 78 -10.69 -15.42 -10.82
CA ARG A 78 -10.58 -14.40 -11.86
C ARG A 78 -11.04 -13.05 -11.36
N LEU A 79 -10.31 -12.01 -11.73
CA LEU A 79 -10.71 -10.62 -11.52
C LEU A 79 -11.61 -10.11 -12.66
N TYR A 80 -11.42 -10.68 -13.85
CA TYR A 80 -12.22 -10.41 -15.04
C TYR A 80 -12.21 -11.65 -15.97
N ARG A 81 -13.22 -11.77 -16.83
CA ARG A 81 -13.49 -12.97 -17.63
C ARG A 81 -12.33 -13.34 -18.55
N GLY A 82 -11.72 -12.39 -19.24
CA GLY A 82 -10.61 -12.58 -20.18
C GLY A 82 -9.23 -12.79 -19.55
N GLN A 83 -9.13 -12.98 -18.23
CA GLN A 83 -7.83 -13.12 -17.56
C GLN A 83 -7.10 -14.40 -17.99
N MET A 84 -5.93 -14.24 -18.61
CA MET A 84 -5.13 -15.34 -19.17
C MET A 84 -4.46 -16.21 -18.10
N ARG A 85 -4.01 -15.61 -16.99
CA ARG A 85 -3.32 -16.29 -15.90
C ARG A 85 -4.03 -16.00 -14.57
N PRO A 86 -5.20 -16.63 -14.34
CA PRO A 86 -5.90 -16.50 -13.07
C PRO A 86 -5.16 -17.26 -11.97
N ARG A 87 -5.32 -16.81 -10.72
CA ARG A 87 -4.72 -17.46 -9.55
C ARG A 87 -5.44 -18.79 -9.31
N GLU A 88 -4.68 -19.89 -9.27
CA GLU A 88 -5.22 -21.16 -8.80
C GLU A 88 -5.43 -21.08 -7.28
N VAL A 89 -6.63 -21.47 -6.84
CA VAL A 89 -7.02 -21.52 -5.43
C VAL A 89 -6.76 -22.91 -4.86
N GLY A 90 -6.95 -23.93 -5.70
CA GLY A 90 -6.70 -25.32 -5.34
C GLY A 90 -7.65 -26.26 -6.05
N THR A 91 -7.56 -27.54 -5.70
CA THR A 91 -8.40 -28.59 -6.28
C THR A 91 -9.25 -29.24 -5.20
N LYS A 92 -10.56 -29.37 -5.43
CA LYS A 92 -11.54 -29.92 -4.50
C LYS A 92 -12.52 -30.86 -5.20
N ASN A 93 -13.09 -31.80 -4.46
CA ASN A 93 -14.12 -32.68 -4.99
C ASN A 93 -15.48 -31.99 -4.98
N VAL A 94 -16.24 -32.18 -6.05
CA VAL A 94 -17.62 -31.76 -6.18
C VAL A 94 -18.49 -32.99 -6.34
N PHE A 95 -19.53 -33.09 -5.52
CA PHE A 95 -20.38 -34.27 -5.45
C PHE A 95 -21.83 -33.94 -5.10
N GLY A 96 -22.74 -34.85 -5.43
CA GLY A 96 -24.17 -34.76 -5.09
C GLY A 96 -25.01 -35.81 -5.81
N ASP A 97 -26.23 -36.04 -5.32
CA ASP A 97 -27.17 -36.99 -5.92
C ASP A 97 -28.18 -36.32 -6.87
N SER A 98 -28.28 -34.99 -6.80
CA SER A 98 -29.07 -34.14 -7.68
C SER A 98 -28.20 -33.03 -8.30
N VAL A 99 -28.72 -32.36 -9.34
CA VAL A 99 -28.05 -31.19 -9.92
C VAL A 99 -27.97 -30.07 -8.89
N GLU A 100 -29.03 -29.90 -8.11
CA GLU A 100 -29.15 -28.90 -7.05
C GLU A 100 -28.09 -29.11 -5.96
N ASP A 101 -27.82 -30.36 -5.57
CA ASP A 101 -26.78 -30.66 -4.58
C ASP A 101 -25.38 -30.36 -5.10
N VAL A 102 -25.13 -30.67 -6.38
CA VAL A 102 -23.87 -30.29 -7.04
C VAL A 102 -23.71 -28.77 -7.08
N ILE A 103 -24.77 -28.02 -7.41
CA ILE A 103 -24.75 -26.55 -7.43
C ILE A 103 -24.51 -26.00 -6.00
N LYS A 104 -25.15 -26.56 -4.98
CA LYS A 104 -24.89 -26.21 -3.57
C LYS A 104 -23.43 -26.45 -3.18
N CYS A 105 -22.86 -27.59 -3.61
CA CYS A 105 -21.47 -27.92 -3.36
C CYS A 105 -20.53 -26.89 -4.03
N ILE A 106 -20.76 -26.58 -5.31
CA ILE A 106 -20.02 -25.55 -6.05
C ILE A 106 -20.08 -24.22 -5.32
N TRP A 107 -21.27 -23.78 -4.89
CA TRP A 107 -21.45 -22.51 -4.19
C TRP A 107 -20.67 -22.44 -2.88
N LYS A 108 -20.74 -23.50 -2.07
CA LYS A 108 -19.98 -23.60 -0.80
C LYS A 108 -18.48 -23.45 -1.02
N LEU A 109 -17.96 -23.97 -2.14
CA LEU A 109 -16.55 -23.84 -2.49
C LEU A 109 -16.20 -22.46 -3.04
N SER A 110 -17.13 -21.80 -3.74
CA SER A 110 -16.87 -20.50 -4.40
C SER A 110 -17.13 -19.28 -3.52
N VAL A 111 -18.01 -19.37 -2.52
CA VAL A 111 -18.52 -18.20 -1.78
C VAL A 111 -17.41 -17.38 -1.07
N ALA A 112 -16.32 -18.04 -0.65
CA ALA A 112 -15.19 -17.35 -0.02
C ALA A 112 -14.34 -16.51 -1.01
N HIS A 113 -14.59 -16.64 -2.31
CA HIS A 113 -13.81 -16.01 -3.37
C HIS A 113 -14.58 -14.96 -4.16
N VAL A 114 -15.88 -14.84 -3.91
CA VAL A 114 -16.76 -13.84 -4.51
C VAL A 114 -16.84 -12.59 -3.62
N SER A 115 -17.08 -11.47 -4.27
CA SER A 115 -17.32 -10.17 -3.68
C SER A 115 -18.69 -9.67 -4.13
N ARG A 116 -19.10 -8.48 -3.68
CA ARG A 116 -20.37 -7.88 -4.08
C ARG A 116 -20.48 -7.81 -5.61
N TYR A 117 -21.67 -8.13 -6.11
CA TYR A 117 -21.93 -8.14 -7.55
C TYR A 117 -21.81 -6.72 -8.14
N ILE A 118 -21.19 -6.62 -9.32
CA ILE A 118 -21.02 -5.36 -10.06
C ILE A 118 -21.84 -5.40 -11.35
N ASN A 119 -22.68 -4.38 -11.51
CA ASN A 119 -23.36 -4.08 -12.77
C ASN A 119 -22.52 -3.11 -13.59
N PHE A 120 -22.43 -3.39 -14.89
CA PHE A 120 -21.90 -2.44 -15.86
C PHE A 120 -23.09 -1.89 -16.65
N ASP A 121 -23.46 -0.65 -16.32
CA ASP A 121 -24.44 0.13 -17.08
C ASP A 121 -23.71 1.12 -18.00
N ASP A 122 -24.45 1.87 -18.82
CA ASP A 122 -23.87 2.88 -19.74
C ASP A 122 -23.06 3.97 -19.02
N ASP A 123 -23.34 4.25 -17.74
CA ASP A 123 -22.62 5.23 -16.91
C ASP A 123 -21.33 4.67 -16.26
N GLY A 124 -21.04 3.37 -16.42
CA GLY A 124 -19.90 2.69 -15.80
C GLY A 124 -20.28 1.71 -14.68
N PRO A 125 -19.27 1.19 -13.95
CA PRO A 125 -19.48 0.16 -12.93
C PRO A 125 -20.25 0.71 -11.71
N LYS A 126 -21.32 0.00 -11.32
CA LYS A 126 -22.10 0.28 -10.11
C LYS A 126 -22.22 -0.98 -9.25
N TRP A 127 -22.19 -0.81 -7.94
CA TRP A 127 -22.51 -1.89 -7.01
C TRP A 127 -23.97 -2.30 -7.16
N ALA A 128 -24.23 -3.60 -7.21
CA ALA A 128 -25.60 -4.10 -7.19
C ALA A 128 -26.27 -3.85 -5.83
N GLU A 129 -27.59 -3.68 -5.81
CA GLU A 129 -28.35 -3.40 -4.59
C GLU A 129 -28.15 -4.48 -3.52
N LYS A 130 -28.11 -5.74 -3.95
CA LYS A 130 -27.82 -6.89 -3.09
C LYS A 130 -26.35 -6.86 -2.65
N GLN A 131 -26.13 -6.64 -1.36
CA GLN A 131 -24.78 -6.52 -0.79
C GLN A 131 -24.04 -7.85 -0.72
N VAL A 132 -24.73 -8.91 -0.29
CA VAL A 132 -24.16 -10.24 -0.10
C VAL A 132 -24.74 -11.18 -1.15
N PRO A 133 -23.93 -11.68 -2.10
CA PRO A 133 -24.37 -12.72 -3.02
C PRO A 133 -24.77 -13.99 -2.26
N ASP A 134 -25.80 -14.67 -2.76
CA ASP A 134 -26.18 -16.00 -2.27
C ASP A 134 -26.15 -17.03 -3.41
N GLN A 135 -26.63 -18.24 -3.13
CA GLN A 135 -26.59 -19.33 -4.09
C GLN A 135 -27.39 -19.04 -5.37
N GLU A 136 -28.43 -18.20 -5.32
CA GLU A 136 -29.23 -17.85 -6.50
C GLU A 136 -28.41 -17.02 -7.50
N ASP A 137 -27.39 -16.32 -7.01
CA ASP A 137 -26.50 -15.50 -7.83
C ASP A 137 -25.36 -16.30 -8.48
N ILE A 138 -25.22 -17.60 -8.23
CA ILE A 138 -24.07 -18.41 -8.66
C ILE A 138 -23.75 -18.30 -10.17
N GLU A 139 -24.77 -18.19 -11.01
CA GLU A 139 -24.64 -18.03 -12.48
C GLU A 139 -23.86 -16.76 -12.85
N LYS A 140 -23.92 -15.73 -12.01
CA LYS A 140 -23.22 -14.45 -12.21
C LYS A 140 -21.74 -14.52 -11.85
N PHE A 141 -21.30 -15.56 -11.16
CA PHE A 141 -19.96 -15.65 -10.57
C PHE A 141 -19.16 -16.87 -10.99
N VAL A 142 -19.79 -17.96 -11.43
CA VAL A 142 -19.09 -19.23 -11.65
C VAL A 142 -19.29 -19.71 -13.09
N THR A 143 -18.19 -20.09 -13.74
CA THR A 143 -18.21 -20.83 -14.99
C THR A 143 -17.33 -22.08 -14.91
N MET A 144 -17.75 -23.12 -15.61
CA MET A 144 -17.06 -24.41 -15.63
C MET A 144 -16.47 -24.66 -17.01
N GLN A 145 -15.33 -25.35 -17.09
CA GLN A 145 -14.71 -25.72 -18.35
C GLN A 145 -14.19 -27.15 -18.29
N ASP A 146 -14.65 -27.98 -19.22
CA ASP A 146 -14.08 -29.30 -19.44
C ASP A 146 -12.64 -29.13 -19.98
N GLN A 147 -11.65 -29.64 -19.26
CA GLN A 147 -10.24 -29.46 -19.59
C GLN A 147 -9.87 -30.11 -20.93
N MET A 148 -10.51 -31.22 -21.29
CA MET A 148 -10.26 -31.96 -22.52
C MET A 148 -10.93 -31.29 -23.71
N LYS A 149 -12.21 -30.91 -23.56
CA LYS A 149 -13.00 -30.32 -24.64
C LYS A 149 -12.79 -28.81 -24.79
N ARG A 150 -12.17 -28.17 -23.80
CA ARG A 150 -12.02 -26.71 -23.65
C ARG A 150 -13.34 -25.93 -23.75
N LYS A 151 -14.48 -26.61 -23.68
CA LYS A 151 -15.82 -26.02 -23.76
C LYS A 151 -16.18 -25.45 -22.39
N ALA A 152 -16.61 -24.19 -22.38
CA ALA A 152 -17.13 -23.52 -21.20
C ALA A 152 -18.63 -23.76 -21.04
N TYR A 153 -19.08 -23.85 -19.80
CA TYR A 153 -20.45 -24.08 -19.37
C TYR A 153 -20.78 -23.10 -18.26
N THR A 154 -21.96 -22.49 -18.34
CA THR A 154 -22.56 -21.74 -17.23
C THR A 154 -23.27 -22.72 -16.28
N ILE A 155 -23.69 -22.27 -15.09
CA ILE A 155 -24.40 -23.12 -14.13
C ILE A 155 -25.75 -23.59 -14.68
N SER A 156 -26.48 -22.72 -15.40
CA SER A 156 -27.71 -23.10 -16.13
C SER A 156 -27.48 -24.19 -17.19
N GLY A 157 -26.25 -24.30 -17.72
CA GLY A 157 -25.84 -25.36 -18.64
C GLY A 157 -25.48 -26.69 -17.98
N VAL A 158 -25.45 -26.76 -16.64
CA VAL A 158 -25.16 -27.98 -15.88
C VAL A 158 -26.40 -28.85 -15.83
N THR A 159 -26.39 -29.91 -16.64
CA THR A 159 -27.49 -30.87 -16.75
C THR A 159 -27.09 -32.23 -16.17
N PRO A 160 -28.05 -33.10 -15.79
CA PRO A 160 -27.77 -34.46 -15.33
C PRO A 160 -26.83 -35.22 -16.28
N ARG A 161 -27.11 -35.15 -17.59
CA ARG A 161 -26.30 -35.78 -18.63
C ARG A 161 -24.86 -35.26 -18.66
N LEU A 162 -24.67 -33.96 -18.47
CA LEU A 162 -23.33 -33.36 -18.42
C LEU A 162 -22.57 -33.86 -17.19
N LEU A 163 -23.20 -33.84 -16.02
CA LEU A 163 -22.61 -34.30 -14.76
C LEU A 163 -22.22 -35.78 -14.81
N THR A 164 -23.06 -36.64 -15.38
CA THR A 164 -22.69 -38.04 -15.64
C THR A 164 -21.45 -38.14 -16.52
N SER A 165 -21.36 -37.30 -17.56
CA SER A 165 -20.19 -37.28 -18.46
C SER A 165 -18.92 -36.74 -17.80
N TRP A 166 -19.05 -36.00 -16.70
CA TRP A 166 -17.93 -35.46 -15.91
C TRP A 166 -17.50 -36.40 -14.79
N ARG A 167 -18.20 -37.52 -14.59
CA ARG A 167 -17.87 -38.45 -13.52
C ARG A 167 -16.40 -38.88 -13.56
N GLY A 168 -15.67 -38.66 -12.46
CA GLY A 168 -14.25 -38.98 -12.32
C GLY A 168 -13.29 -38.12 -13.16
N LYS A 169 -13.78 -37.04 -13.80
CA LYS A 169 -12.93 -36.13 -14.58
C LYS A 169 -12.46 -34.94 -13.75
N GLN A 170 -11.43 -34.27 -14.26
CA GLN A 170 -10.99 -32.99 -13.77
C GLN A 170 -11.61 -31.85 -14.60
N ILE A 171 -12.34 -30.97 -13.92
CA ILE A 171 -13.06 -29.84 -14.50
C ILE A 171 -12.45 -28.55 -13.96
N LYS A 172 -12.21 -27.57 -14.83
CA LYS A 172 -11.77 -26.24 -14.39
C LYS A 172 -12.98 -25.44 -13.95
N MET A 173 -12.90 -24.85 -12.76
CA MET A 173 -13.91 -23.94 -12.23
C MET A 173 -13.32 -22.55 -12.16
N PHE A 174 -13.91 -21.60 -12.88
CA PHE A 174 -13.54 -20.19 -12.82
C PHE A 174 -14.52 -19.45 -11.93
N ILE A 175 -14.01 -18.90 -10.85
CA ILE A 175 -14.75 -18.06 -9.91
C ILE A 175 -14.37 -16.62 -10.19
N HIS A 176 -15.31 -15.84 -10.73
CA HIS A 176 -15.13 -14.43 -11.02
C HIS A 176 -15.40 -13.64 -9.74
N ALA A 177 -14.47 -12.80 -9.30
CA ALA A 177 -14.56 -12.13 -8.01
C ALA A 177 -15.79 -11.20 -7.92
N TYR A 178 -16.05 -10.42 -8.96
CA TYR A 178 -17.13 -9.43 -8.95
C TYR A 178 -18.33 -9.82 -9.81
N SER A 179 -18.07 -10.33 -11.02
CA SER A 179 -19.08 -10.95 -11.88
C SER A 179 -18.43 -11.48 -13.17
N VAL A 180 -19.17 -12.32 -13.90
CA VAL A 180 -18.87 -12.70 -15.28
C VAL A 180 -18.93 -11.52 -16.27
N ASN A 181 -19.62 -10.43 -15.88
CA ASN A 181 -19.81 -9.23 -16.71
C ASN A 181 -18.60 -8.29 -16.66
N VAL A 182 -17.68 -8.46 -15.70
CA VAL A 182 -16.38 -7.79 -15.75
C VAL A 182 -15.51 -8.55 -16.76
N GLU A 183 -15.52 -8.13 -18.02
CA GLU A 183 -14.94 -8.93 -19.10
C GLU A 183 -13.44 -8.71 -19.27
N THR A 184 -12.99 -7.47 -19.13
CA THR A 184 -11.65 -7.03 -19.54
C THR A 184 -10.86 -6.38 -18.40
N ASN A 185 -9.53 -6.32 -18.56
CA ASN A 185 -8.67 -5.61 -17.60
C ASN A 185 -9.06 -4.12 -17.49
N PRO A 186 -9.28 -3.36 -18.59
CA PRO A 186 -9.74 -1.98 -18.49
C PRO A 186 -11.02 -1.79 -17.66
N GLN A 187 -12.03 -2.65 -17.83
CA GLN A 187 -13.24 -2.63 -17.00
C GLN A 187 -12.93 -2.90 -15.53
N HIS A 188 -12.07 -3.88 -15.24
CA HIS A 188 -11.61 -4.13 -13.88
C HIS A 188 -10.84 -2.92 -13.29
N GLN A 189 -10.03 -2.22 -14.08
CA GLN A 189 -9.38 -0.97 -13.62
C GLN A 189 -10.40 0.15 -13.36
N MET A 190 -11.49 0.23 -14.12
CA MET A 190 -12.58 1.18 -13.83
C MET A 190 -13.27 0.85 -12.51
N VAL A 191 -13.57 -0.42 -12.27
CA VAL A 191 -14.09 -0.90 -10.97
C VAL A 191 -13.15 -0.51 -9.85
N LEU A 192 -11.85 -0.77 -10.02
CA LEU A 192 -10.85 -0.38 -9.04
C LEU A 192 -10.87 1.12 -8.79
N LYS A 193 -10.90 1.95 -9.82
CA LYS A 193 -10.86 3.42 -9.67
C LYS A 193 -12.13 4.04 -9.11
N GLN A 194 -13.30 3.53 -9.47
CA GLN A 194 -14.58 4.17 -9.17
C GLN A 194 -15.29 3.58 -7.96
N LEU A 195 -15.10 2.29 -7.69
CA LEU A 195 -15.84 1.58 -6.65
C LEU A 195 -14.97 1.12 -5.47
N ILE A 196 -13.66 0.94 -5.68
CA ILE A 196 -12.76 0.35 -4.69
C ILE A 196 -11.72 1.36 -4.19
N ALA A 197 -11.19 2.20 -5.08
CA ALA A 197 -10.21 3.22 -4.77
C ALA A 197 -10.86 4.39 -4.02
N PRO A 198 -10.10 5.08 -3.16
CA PRO A 198 -10.58 6.25 -2.45
C PRO A 198 -11.12 7.34 -3.38
N ASN A 199 -12.29 7.89 -3.04
CA ASN A 199 -12.90 9.02 -3.74
C ASN A 199 -12.00 10.28 -3.81
N ASN A 200 -11.03 10.42 -2.90
CA ASN A 200 -10.06 11.53 -2.88
C ASN A 200 -8.65 11.01 -2.64
N PRO A 201 -7.89 10.67 -3.71
CA PRO A 201 -6.47 10.46 -3.58
C PRO A 201 -5.76 11.80 -3.29
N ASP A 202 -4.77 11.78 -2.39
CA ASP A 202 -3.81 12.87 -2.27
C ASP A 202 -2.91 12.96 -3.52
N ARG A 203 -1.99 13.93 -3.57
CA ARG A 203 -1.07 14.13 -4.71
C ARG A 203 -0.23 12.88 -5.06
N SER A 204 -0.14 11.90 -4.17
CA SER A 204 0.60 10.65 -4.34
C SER A 204 -0.30 9.44 -4.62
N GLY A 205 -1.62 9.62 -4.75
CA GLY A 205 -2.55 8.52 -4.98
C GLY A 205 -3.01 7.80 -3.71
N ALA A 206 -2.62 8.26 -2.52
CA ALA A 206 -3.01 7.66 -1.24
C ALA A 206 -4.35 8.21 -0.75
N HIS A 207 -5.07 7.46 0.08
CA HIS A 207 -6.29 7.97 0.73
C HIS A 207 -6.02 9.31 1.45
N SER A 208 -6.90 10.29 1.27
CA SER A 208 -6.91 11.50 2.10
C SER A 208 -6.86 11.11 3.58
N THR A 209 -5.88 11.67 4.31
CA THR A 209 -5.64 11.36 5.74
C THR A 209 -6.90 11.61 6.59
N ARG A 210 -7.74 12.55 6.14
CA ARG A 210 -9.01 12.92 6.76
C ARG A 210 -10.08 11.83 6.58
N ASP A 211 -10.18 11.24 5.40
CA ASP A 211 -11.17 10.20 5.11
C ASP A 211 -10.79 8.87 5.78
N ASN A 212 -9.49 8.56 5.84
CA ASN A 212 -8.97 7.43 6.61
C ASN A 212 -9.25 7.56 8.10
N ALA A 213 -9.09 8.76 8.67
CA ALA A 213 -9.37 8.98 10.09
C ALA A 213 -10.87 8.84 10.41
N ALA A 214 -11.75 9.33 9.54
CA ALA A 214 -13.19 9.18 9.68
C ALA A 214 -13.62 7.70 9.61
N LEU A 215 -13.08 6.96 8.66
CA LEU A 215 -13.35 5.54 8.49
C LEU A 215 -12.77 4.68 9.62
N ALA A 216 -11.56 4.97 10.08
CA ALA A 216 -10.98 4.31 11.26
C ALA A 216 -11.85 4.51 12.50
N LYS A 217 -12.49 5.69 12.63
CA LYS A 217 -13.45 5.99 13.70
C LYS A 217 -14.76 5.21 13.52
N GLU A 218 -15.28 5.11 12.30
CA GLU A 218 -16.46 4.30 11.98
C GLU A 218 -16.22 2.82 12.31
N LEU A 219 -15.09 2.25 11.87
CA LEU A 219 -14.71 0.87 12.17
C LEU A 219 -14.56 0.62 13.67
N LYS A 220 -13.94 1.54 14.41
CA LYS A 220 -13.84 1.45 15.87
C LYS A 220 -15.20 1.45 16.55
N ASN A 221 -16.15 2.24 16.06
CA ASN A 221 -17.50 2.31 16.64
C ASN A 221 -18.32 1.06 16.36
N ASN A 222 -18.12 0.42 15.20
CA ASN A 222 -18.85 -0.78 14.80
C ASN A 222 -18.34 -2.05 15.52
N HIS A 223 -17.13 -2.01 16.09
CA HIS A 223 -16.48 -3.12 16.77
C HIS A 223 -16.10 -2.78 18.23
N PRO A 224 -17.08 -2.49 19.11
CA PRO A 224 -16.82 -2.16 20.52
C PRO A 224 -16.14 -3.28 21.32
N GLU A 225 -16.25 -4.52 20.86
CA GLU A 225 -15.57 -5.71 21.40
C GLU A 225 -14.05 -5.71 21.18
N LEU A 226 -13.54 -4.87 20.27
CA LEU A 226 -12.14 -4.83 19.87
C LEU A 226 -11.50 -3.52 20.30
N GLU A 227 -10.36 -3.62 20.97
CA GLU A 227 -9.50 -2.51 21.35
C GLU A 227 -8.19 -2.58 20.56
N GLY A 228 -7.80 -1.45 19.97
CA GLY A 228 -6.58 -1.34 19.18
C GLY A 228 -6.14 0.12 19.12
N HIS A 229 -4.84 0.34 18.91
CA HIS A 229 -4.29 1.68 18.74
C HIS A 229 -4.89 2.36 17.49
N HIS A 230 -5.00 3.69 17.47
CA HIS A 230 -5.63 4.41 16.34
C HIS A 230 -4.93 4.11 15.00
N SER A 231 -3.62 3.93 15.00
CA SER A 231 -2.85 3.51 13.81
C SER A 231 -3.28 2.13 13.29
N SER A 232 -3.64 1.20 14.16
CA SER A 232 -4.15 -0.12 13.78
C SER A 232 -5.49 -0.01 13.04
N TRP A 233 -6.37 0.87 13.52
CA TRP A 233 -7.64 1.18 12.85
C TRP A 233 -7.44 1.89 11.51
N LEU A 234 -6.43 2.76 11.39
CA LEU A 234 -6.05 3.39 10.13
C LEU A 234 -5.52 2.38 9.10
N SER A 235 -4.68 1.43 9.53
CA SER A 235 -4.21 0.35 8.64
C SER A 235 -5.35 -0.56 8.19
N ALA A 236 -6.31 -0.83 9.07
CA ALA A 236 -7.49 -1.62 8.74
C ALA A 236 -8.49 -0.88 7.83
N ALA A 237 -8.51 0.46 7.88
CA ALA A 237 -9.34 1.31 7.02
C ALA A 237 -9.03 1.11 5.52
N HIS A 238 -7.85 0.63 5.15
CA HIS A 238 -7.54 0.28 3.75
C HIS A 238 -8.30 -0.96 3.24
N LYS A 239 -8.83 -1.80 4.13
CA LYS A 239 -9.63 -3.00 3.79
C LYS A 239 -11.13 -2.74 4.01
N GLN A 240 -11.60 -1.55 3.60
CA GLN A 240 -12.92 -0.95 3.83
C GLN A 240 -14.09 -1.93 3.94
N GLU A 241 -14.27 -2.80 2.95
CA GLU A 241 -15.46 -3.64 2.82
C GLU A 241 -15.37 -4.94 3.62
N GLU A 242 -14.15 -5.47 3.82
CA GLU A 242 -13.90 -6.67 4.61
C GLU A 242 -14.10 -6.39 6.11
N MET A 243 -13.58 -5.26 6.60
CA MET A 243 -13.64 -4.88 8.02
C MET A 243 -15.03 -4.41 8.49
N LYS A 244 -15.89 -3.90 7.59
CA LYS A 244 -17.23 -3.46 7.98
C LYS A 244 -18.15 -4.61 8.40
N ASN A 245 -17.93 -5.80 7.84
CA ASN A 245 -18.81 -6.96 8.02
C ASN A 245 -18.14 -8.15 8.73
N ALA A 246 -16.80 -8.15 8.87
CA ALA A 246 -16.09 -9.26 9.52
C ALA A 246 -16.18 -9.18 11.05
N PRO A 247 -16.49 -10.28 11.76
CA PRO A 247 -16.58 -10.32 13.23
C PRO A 247 -15.21 -10.27 13.93
N SER A 248 -14.11 -10.25 13.17
CA SER A 248 -12.75 -10.21 13.70
C SER A 248 -11.83 -9.48 12.70
N PRO A 249 -10.75 -8.84 13.17
CA PRO A 249 -9.82 -8.17 12.27
C PRO A 249 -9.12 -9.20 11.37
N PRO A 250 -8.71 -8.83 10.14
CA PRO A 250 -7.89 -9.67 9.29
C PRO A 250 -6.69 -10.25 10.04
N LEU A 251 -6.38 -11.53 9.83
CA LEU A 251 -5.32 -12.27 10.56
C LEU A 251 -3.97 -11.51 10.59
N GLU A 252 -3.60 -10.87 9.49
CA GLU A 252 -2.39 -10.04 9.38
C GLU A 252 -2.34 -8.87 10.39
N LEU A 253 -3.52 -8.35 10.74
CA LEU A 253 -3.69 -7.22 11.64
C LEU A 253 -4.14 -7.64 13.05
N ALA A 254 -4.54 -8.90 13.26
CA ALA A 254 -5.08 -9.40 14.51
C ALA A 254 -4.14 -9.16 15.71
N LYS A 255 -2.82 -9.20 15.50
CA LYS A 255 -1.80 -8.88 16.53
C LYS A 255 -1.90 -7.46 17.10
N TYR A 256 -2.54 -6.55 16.38
CA TYR A 256 -2.70 -5.14 16.76
C TYR A 256 -4.04 -4.84 17.44
N PHE A 257 -4.91 -5.84 17.58
CA PHE A 257 -6.21 -5.74 18.24
C PHE A 257 -6.31 -6.72 19.41
N ARG A 258 -7.11 -6.37 20.41
CA ARG A 258 -7.35 -7.17 21.60
C ARG A 258 -8.83 -7.14 21.92
N TRP A 259 -9.35 -8.21 22.50
CA TRP A 259 -10.74 -8.25 22.96
C TRP A 259 -10.91 -7.42 24.22
N THR A 260 -11.97 -6.59 24.30
CA THR A 260 -12.27 -5.71 25.43
C THR A 260 -12.65 -6.46 26.71
N GLY A 261 -12.84 -7.78 26.65
CA GLY A 261 -13.14 -8.65 27.79
C GLY A 261 -11.97 -8.94 28.74
N VAL A 262 -10.79 -8.33 28.55
CA VAL A 262 -9.63 -8.51 29.43
C VAL A 262 -9.78 -7.60 30.65
N SER A 263 -9.79 -8.16 31.87
CA SER A 263 -10.06 -7.43 33.12
C SER A 263 -9.24 -6.13 33.24
N GLU A 264 -9.82 -5.09 33.86
CA GLU A 264 -9.18 -3.80 34.07
C GLU A 264 -7.79 -3.88 34.74
N ALA A 265 -7.56 -4.90 35.57
CA ALA A 265 -6.26 -5.17 36.19
C ALA A 265 -5.18 -5.54 35.16
N ALA A 266 -5.53 -6.34 34.14
CA ALA A 266 -4.62 -6.68 33.05
C ALA A 266 -4.40 -5.49 32.10
N ARG A 267 -5.39 -4.61 31.95
CA ARG A 267 -5.23 -3.30 31.28
C ARG A 267 -4.22 -2.42 32.00
N LEU A 268 -4.36 -2.25 33.31
CA LEU A 268 -3.42 -1.48 34.14
C LEU A 268 -2.00 -2.04 34.11
N GLN A 269 -1.83 -3.36 34.17
CA GLN A 269 -0.51 -3.98 34.05
C GLN A 269 0.14 -3.75 32.68
N SER A 270 -0.63 -3.80 31.60
CA SER A 270 -0.12 -3.53 30.25
C SER A 270 0.28 -2.06 30.08
N VAL A 271 -0.52 -1.12 30.62
CA VAL A 271 -0.18 0.32 30.65
C VAL A 271 1.07 0.55 31.48
N HIS A 272 1.21 -0.10 32.64
CA HIS A 272 2.39 0.03 33.50
C HIS A 272 3.66 -0.51 32.83
N ARG A 273 3.56 -1.63 32.11
CA ARG A 273 4.66 -2.14 31.27
C ARG A 273 5.00 -1.18 30.14
N GLY A 274 4.00 -0.65 29.43
CA GLY A 274 4.19 0.35 28.38
C GLY A 274 4.86 1.63 28.90
N ALA A 275 4.42 2.13 30.05
CA ALA A 275 5.01 3.29 30.71
C ALA A 275 6.47 3.03 31.13
N SER A 276 6.78 1.82 31.62
CA SER A 276 8.15 1.43 31.98
C SER A 276 9.08 1.42 30.76
N VAL A 277 8.60 0.89 29.62
CA VAL A 277 9.35 0.91 28.36
C VAL A 277 9.53 2.34 27.85
N ALA A 278 8.48 3.16 27.89
CA ALA A 278 8.57 4.57 27.50
C ALA A 278 9.55 5.36 28.37
N HIS A 279 9.57 5.12 29.68
CA HIS A 279 10.56 5.71 30.59
C HIS A 279 11.99 5.27 30.27
N ALA A 280 12.21 3.99 29.96
CA ALA A 280 13.52 3.49 29.57
C ALA A 280 14.01 4.12 28.26
N VAL A 281 13.13 4.21 27.26
CA VAL A 281 13.43 4.87 25.98
C VAL A 281 13.76 6.35 26.21
N ASN A 282 12.89 7.09 26.91
CA ASN A 282 13.13 8.51 27.20
C ASN A 282 14.42 8.73 28.00
N GLY A 283 14.76 7.82 28.92
CA GLY A 283 16.05 7.83 29.62
C GLY A 283 17.25 7.65 28.67
N GLY A 284 17.13 6.76 27.67
CA GLY A 284 18.10 6.61 26.60
C GLY A 284 18.29 7.89 25.79
N TRP A 285 17.20 8.51 25.33
CA TRP A 285 17.26 9.79 24.61
C TRP A 285 17.90 10.90 25.43
N MET A 286 17.61 10.97 26.72
CA MET A 286 18.21 11.97 27.61
C MET A 286 19.73 11.77 27.75
N LYS A 287 20.17 10.51 27.81
CA LYS A 287 21.60 10.17 27.84
C LYS A 287 22.30 10.56 26.53
N ASP A 288 21.68 10.29 25.38
CA ASP A 288 22.24 10.68 24.07
C ASP A 288 22.34 12.21 23.95
N VAL A 289 21.34 12.95 24.45
CA VAL A 289 21.36 14.41 24.52
C VAL A 289 22.49 14.92 25.42
N GLU A 290 22.71 14.31 26.58
CA GLU A 290 23.82 14.66 27.47
C GLU A 290 25.19 14.39 26.83
N GLU A 291 25.34 13.29 26.09
CA GLU A 291 26.58 12.96 25.38
C GLU A 291 26.89 14.00 24.29
N VAL A 292 25.87 14.39 23.50
CA VAL A 292 26.01 15.47 22.50
C VAL A 292 26.38 16.79 23.18
N PHE A 293 25.75 17.13 24.31
CA PHE A 293 26.06 18.35 25.05
C PHE A 293 27.50 18.39 25.58
N GLN A 294 28.00 17.25 26.09
CA GLN A 294 29.40 17.11 26.50
C GLN A 294 30.37 17.25 25.31
N GLY A 295 30.01 16.67 24.16
CA GLY A 295 30.76 16.82 22.91
C GLY A 295 30.87 18.28 22.47
N ILE A 296 29.75 19.02 22.49
CA ILE A 296 29.72 20.46 22.18
C ILE A 296 30.58 21.25 23.16
N SER A 297 30.45 20.99 24.46
CA SER A 297 31.23 21.66 25.50
C SER A 297 32.74 21.46 25.31
N SER A 298 33.14 20.25 24.93
CA SER A 298 34.54 19.92 24.60
C SER A 298 35.03 20.67 23.36
N ALA A 299 34.21 20.73 22.30
CA ALA A 299 34.52 21.46 21.09
C ALA A 299 34.71 22.98 21.35
N VAL A 300 33.85 23.58 22.18
CA VAL A 300 33.97 24.98 22.59
C VAL A 300 35.31 25.23 23.30
N SER A 301 35.71 24.35 24.21
CA SER A 301 37.01 24.45 24.90
C SER A 301 38.19 24.42 23.93
N ILE A 302 38.15 23.53 22.93
CA ILE A 302 39.18 23.44 21.89
C ILE A 302 39.23 24.75 21.08
N LEU A 303 38.09 25.27 20.65
CA LEU A 303 38.01 26.52 19.89
C LEU A 303 38.54 27.71 20.69
N SER A 304 38.22 27.81 21.98
CA SER A 304 38.77 28.86 22.86
C SER A 304 40.29 28.77 22.98
N ASN A 305 40.86 27.56 23.05
CA ASN A 305 42.30 27.36 23.07
C ASN A 305 42.97 27.77 21.75
N ILE A 306 42.35 27.47 20.60
CA ILE A 306 42.82 27.91 19.28
C ILE A 306 42.79 29.43 19.18
N ALA A 307 41.69 30.08 19.60
CA ALA A 307 41.57 31.53 19.60
C ALA A 307 42.68 32.20 20.42
N ARG A 308 42.95 31.71 21.64
CA ARG A 308 44.05 32.22 22.48
C ARG A 308 45.42 32.04 21.83
N LYS A 309 45.64 30.93 21.13
CA LYS A 309 46.90 30.68 20.41
C LYS A 309 47.06 31.64 19.24
N LEU A 310 45.98 31.94 18.52
CA LEU A 310 45.96 32.90 17.42
C LEU A 310 46.26 34.33 17.92
N GLU A 311 45.62 34.76 19.02
CA GLU A 311 45.93 36.05 19.65
C GLU A 311 47.41 36.16 20.03
N GLY A 312 47.99 35.09 20.59
CA GLY A 312 49.41 35.04 20.89
C GLY A 312 50.32 35.10 19.66
N MET A 313 49.89 34.56 18.51
CA MET A 313 50.62 34.68 17.25
C MET A 313 50.55 36.10 16.68
N ILE A 314 49.37 36.73 16.71
CA ILE A 314 49.19 38.13 16.28
C ILE A 314 50.05 39.07 17.13
N ALA A 315 50.12 38.87 18.45
CA ALA A 315 50.97 39.66 19.32
C ALA A 315 52.46 39.51 18.98
N LYS A 316 52.91 38.29 18.65
CA LYS A 316 54.29 38.03 18.21
C LYS A 316 54.61 38.68 16.86
N GLU A 317 53.67 38.66 15.92
CA GLU A 317 53.80 39.32 14.62
C GLU A 317 53.98 40.83 14.80
N LYS A 318 53.13 41.48 15.59
CA LYS A 318 53.25 42.92 15.90
C LYS A 318 54.60 43.26 16.53
N ALA A 319 55.05 42.48 17.50
CA ALA A 319 56.36 42.69 18.13
C ALA A 319 57.52 42.52 17.14
N ALA A 320 57.43 41.55 16.22
CA ALA A 320 58.42 41.37 15.16
C ALA A 320 58.43 42.55 14.18
N GLU A 321 57.26 43.06 13.79
CA GLU A 321 57.11 44.23 12.93
C GLU A 321 57.72 45.49 13.57
N GLU A 322 57.48 45.73 14.86
CA GLU A 322 58.12 46.82 15.62
C GLU A 322 59.65 46.73 15.61
N ILE A 323 60.21 45.52 15.78
CA ILE A 323 61.65 45.29 15.69
C ILE A 323 62.17 45.60 14.28
N ILE A 324 61.46 45.17 13.22
CA ILE A 324 61.86 45.46 11.84
C ILE A 324 61.89 46.97 11.59
N ILE A 325 60.86 47.70 12.05
CA ILE A 325 60.80 49.17 11.93
C ILE A 325 61.98 49.82 12.67
N ALA A 326 62.30 49.36 13.89
CA ALA A 326 63.42 49.87 14.67
C ALA A 326 64.79 49.57 14.03
N VAL A 327 64.96 48.40 13.40
CA VAL A 327 66.17 48.07 12.65
C VAL A 327 66.29 48.93 11.40
N GLN A 328 65.19 49.13 10.66
CA GLN A 328 65.18 49.98 9.46
C GLN A 328 65.50 51.46 9.77
N SER A 329 65.04 51.98 10.91
CA SER A 329 65.36 53.34 11.33
C SER A 329 66.83 53.50 11.73
N ALA A 330 67.44 52.48 12.34
CA ALA A 330 68.86 52.47 12.70
C ALA A 330 69.81 52.31 11.49
N VAL A 331 69.33 51.75 10.38
CA VAL A 331 70.12 51.52 9.15
C VAL A 331 70.05 52.70 8.17
N ARG A 332 69.26 53.76 8.45
CA ARG A 332 69.32 55.00 7.67
C ARG A 332 70.62 55.76 8.02
N PRO A 333 71.57 55.92 7.08
CA PRO A 333 72.76 56.73 7.34
C PRO A 333 72.34 58.20 7.46
N GLU A 334 72.85 58.88 8.49
CA GLU A 334 72.74 60.35 8.56
C GLU A 334 73.45 60.95 7.35
N GLU A 335 72.71 61.62 6.47
CA GLU A 335 73.31 62.60 5.57
C GLU A 335 73.78 63.77 6.44
N THR A 336 75.03 63.69 6.91
CA THR A 336 75.67 64.77 7.66
C THR A 336 75.83 65.98 6.75
N GLU A 337 75.09 67.03 7.06
CA GLU A 337 75.26 68.38 6.54
C GLU A 337 76.67 68.89 6.91
N VAL A 338 77.63 68.77 5.99
CA VAL A 338 78.97 69.35 6.17
C VAL A 338 78.90 70.85 5.91
N LYS A 339 78.84 71.65 6.99
CA LYS A 339 79.18 73.08 6.94
C LYS A 339 80.66 73.23 6.61
N SER A 340 80.97 73.90 5.50
CA SER A 340 82.31 74.42 5.22
C SER A 340 82.39 75.89 5.65
N PRO A 341 83.41 76.32 6.42
CA PRO A 341 83.61 77.72 6.77
C PRO A 341 84.39 78.45 5.67
N GLY A 342 83.95 79.67 5.34
CA GLY A 342 84.60 80.58 4.41
C GLY A 342 83.81 81.87 4.29
#